data_AF-A0A7Y4A7F1-F1
#
_entry.id   AF-A0A7Y4A7F1-F1
#
_cell.length_a   1.000
_cell.length_b   1.000
_cell.length_c   1.000
_cell.angle_alpha   90.00
_cell.angle_beta   90.00
_cell.angle_gamma   90.00
#
_symmetry.space_group_name_H-M   'P 1'
#
loop_
_entity.id
_entity.type
_entity.pdbx_description
1 polymer ?
#
loop_
_entity_poly.entity_id
_entity_poly.type
_entity_poly.pdbx_seq_one_letter_code
_entity_poly.pdbx_strand_id
1 'polypeptide(L)'
;MFKNKHFLIALLIAPILSLIAYFGTDMALSEKPHAAKEGETYKLAAKSNCRYTSGLCDMTNGEFKVQFRSDKLTAQGLDLSLKAAFPLEGVKLSIVDSQEQNAQPIEMASTDSTGQHWAVSLPKPTSAESWLRVAIQAEGTLYYGETQTAFVKYETLFTE
;
A
#
# COMPACT_ATOMS: atom_id res chain seq x y z
N MET A 1 -24.46 -35.66 26.14
CA MET A 1 -23.64 -34.42 26.12
C MET A 1 -24.39 -33.21 26.69
N PHE A 2 -25.63 -32.91 26.25
CA PHE A 2 -26.42 -31.73 26.66
C PHE A 2 -27.06 -31.75 28.07
N LYS A 3 -26.67 -32.65 28.98
CA LYS A 3 -27.18 -32.67 30.38
C LYS A 3 -26.21 -32.04 31.38
N ASN A 4 -24.95 -31.82 30.98
CA ASN A 4 -23.95 -31.21 31.85
C ASN A 4 -24.11 -29.68 31.83
N LYS A 5 -24.46 -29.11 32.99
CA LYS A 5 -24.67 -27.67 33.16
C LYS A 5 -23.42 -26.85 32.80
N HIS A 6 -22.22 -27.34 33.12
CA HIS A 6 -20.98 -26.65 32.76
C HIS A 6 -20.78 -26.59 31.24
N PHE A 7 -21.15 -27.66 30.53
CA PHE A 7 -21.02 -27.72 29.07
C PHE A 7 -22.01 -26.78 28.36
N LEU A 8 -23.25 -26.74 28.83
CA LEU A 8 -24.28 -25.81 28.33
C LEU A 8 -23.89 -24.34 28.56
N ILE A 9 -23.38 -24.03 29.75
CA ILE A 9 -22.92 -22.67 30.08
C ILE A 9 -21.72 -22.31 29.22
N ALA A 10 -20.71 -23.19 29.10
CA ALA A 10 -19.54 -22.93 28.28
C ALA A 10 -19.90 -22.69 26.80
N LEU A 11 -20.84 -23.45 26.24
CA LEU A 11 -21.29 -23.31 24.86
C LEU A 11 -21.94 -21.94 24.57
N LEU A 12 -22.58 -21.34 25.57
CA LEU A 12 -23.22 -20.02 25.45
C LEU A 12 -22.26 -18.87 25.78
N ILE A 13 -21.45 -19.02 26.82
CA ILE A 13 -20.58 -17.96 27.34
C ILE A 13 -19.32 -17.78 26.47
N ALA A 14 -18.74 -18.87 25.97
CA ALA A 14 -17.53 -18.81 25.14
C ALA A 14 -17.68 -17.92 23.88
N PRO A 15 -18.73 -18.05 23.03
CA PRO A 15 -18.89 -17.18 21.86
C PRO A 15 -19.17 -15.71 22.23
N ILE A 16 -19.83 -15.46 23.37
CA ILE A 16 -20.05 -14.09 23.84
C ILE A 16 -18.71 -13.47 24.25
N LEU A 17 -17.89 -14.18 25.03
CA LEU A 17 -16.56 -13.72 25.39
C LEU A 17 -15.64 -13.56 24.17
N SER A 18 -15.75 -14.41 23.15
CA SER A 18 -14.92 -14.26 21.95
C SER A 18 -15.25 -12.97 21.19
N LEU A 19 -16.53 -12.59 21.10
CA LEU A 19 -16.94 -11.32 20.50
C LEU A 19 -16.46 -10.13 21.34
N ILE A 20 -16.64 -10.18 22.67
CA ILE A 20 -16.16 -9.13 23.58
C ILE A 20 -14.65 -8.98 23.48
N ALA A 21 -13.90 -10.09 23.43
CA ALA A 21 -12.46 -10.07 23.28
C ALA A 21 -12.06 -9.43 21.95
N TYR A 22 -12.69 -9.81 20.84
CA TYR A 22 -12.41 -9.24 19.52
C TYR A 22 -12.60 -7.71 19.51
N PHE A 23 -13.79 -7.23 19.87
CA PHE A 23 -14.08 -5.79 19.90
C PHE A 23 -13.29 -5.04 20.98
N GLY A 24 -13.06 -5.68 22.14
CA GLY A 24 -12.28 -5.12 23.23
C GLY A 24 -10.81 -4.94 22.84
N THR A 25 -10.22 -5.91 22.14
CA THR A 25 -8.85 -5.78 21.60
C THR A 25 -8.77 -4.71 20.54
N ASP A 26 -9.77 -4.63 19.65
CA ASP A 26 -9.81 -3.57 18.64
C ASP A 26 -9.89 -2.18 19.29
N MET A 27 -10.78 -1.98 20.26
CA MET A 27 -10.89 -0.71 20.98
C MET A 27 -9.65 -0.36 21.82
N ALA A 28 -8.97 -1.35 22.39
CA ALA A 28 -7.80 -1.14 23.24
C ALA A 28 -6.50 -0.89 22.44
N LEU A 29 -6.40 -1.46 21.23
CA LEU A 29 -5.17 -1.46 20.43
C LEU A 29 -5.27 -0.66 19.12
N SER A 30 -6.46 -0.36 18.61
CA SER A 30 -6.59 0.44 17.39
C SER A 30 -6.05 1.85 17.63
N GLU A 31 -5.09 2.25 16.79
CA GLU A 31 -4.66 3.63 16.70
C GLU A 31 -5.84 4.49 16.25
N LYS A 32 -6.02 5.64 16.90
CA LYS A 32 -7.06 6.58 16.50
C LYS A 32 -6.64 7.25 15.18
N PRO A 33 -7.57 7.45 14.24
CA PRO A 33 -7.30 8.26 13.06
C PRO A 33 -6.86 9.66 13.50
N HIS A 34 -5.65 10.05 13.11
CA HIS A 34 -5.13 11.39 13.32
C HIS A 34 -4.96 12.06 11.96
N ALA A 35 -5.36 13.33 11.86
CA ALA A 35 -5.02 14.13 10.70
C ALA A 35 -3.50 14.24 10.61
N ALA A 36 -2.99 14.18 9.38
CA ALA A 36 -1.59 14.43 9.10
C ALA A 36 -1.21 15.85 9.53
N LYS A 37 -0.03 15.98 10.13
CA LYS A 37 0.54 17.26 10.55
C LYS A 37 1.73 17.61 9.68
N GLU A 38 1.80 18.88 9.29
CA GLU A 38 2.93 19.42 8.55
C GLU A 38 4.26 19.12 9.26
N GLY A 39 5.26 18.69 8.49
CA GLY A 39 6.59 18.31 8.98
C GLY A 39 6.71 16.90 9.55
N GLU A 40 5.60 16.19 9.78
CA GLU A 40 5.61 14.80 10.25
C GLU A 40 5.75 13.80 9.09
N THR A 41 6.00 12.52 9.43
CA THR A 41 6.17 11.45 8.46
C THR A 41 5.22 10.27 8.73
N TYR A 42 4.54 9.79 7.71
CA TYR A 42 3.50 8.74 7.83
C TYR A 42 3.73 7.56 6.88
N LYS A 43 3.55 6.34 7.39
CA LYS A 43 3.69 5.12 6.58
C LYS A 43 2.42 4.83 5.78
N LEU A 44 2.57 4.59 4.48
CA LEU A 44 1.53 4.11 3.58
C LEU A 44 1.43 2.59 3.64
N ALA A 45 0.21 2.08 3.77
CA ALA A 45 -0.08 0.66 3.69
C ALA A 45 -0.41 0.27 2.24
N ALA A 46 0.39 -0.63 1.65
CA ALA A 46 0.09 -1.25 0.37
C ALA A 46 -1.10 -2.21 0.51
N LYS A 47 -2.06 -2.09 -0.41
CA LYS A 47 -3.27 -2.94 -0.45
C LYS A 47 -3.01 -4.27 -1.15
N SER A 48 -4.01 -5.13 -1.13
CA SER A 48 -3.92 -6.51 -1.64
C SER A 48 -3.58 -6.58 -3.13
N ASN A 49 -4.04 -5.63 -3.95
CA ASN A 49 -3.77 -5.59 -5.38
C ASN A 49 -2.30 -5.37 -5.73
N CYS A 50 -1.47 -4.85 -4.81
CA CYS A 50 -0.04 -4.74 -5.00
C CYS A 50 0.69 -6.11 -5.01
N ARG A 51 0.08 -7.15 -4.44
CA ARG A 51 0.69 -8.49 -4.25
C ARG A 51 0.47 -9.45 -5.43
N TYR A 52 -0.31 -9.06 -6.42
CA TYR A 52 -0.70 -9.91 -7.55
C TYR A 52 -0.45 -9.17 -8.86
N THR A 53 -0.45 -9.88 -9.98
CA THR A 53 -0.24 -9.37 -11.36
C THR A 53 -1.40 -8.53 -11.89
N SER A 54 -1.79 -7.52 -11.11
CA SER A 54 -3.00 -6.71 -11.29
C SER A 54 -2.80 -5.50 -12.21
N GLY A 55 -1.56 -5.12 -12.52
CA GLY A 55 -1.25 -3.86 -13.19
C GLY A 55 -1.44 -2.61 -12.33
N LEU A 56 -1.93 -2.75 -11.09
CA LEU A 56 -2.34 -1.66 -10.20
C LEU A 56 -1.87 -1.90 -8.76
N CYS A 57 -1.45 -0.85 -8.07
CA CYS A 57 -1.14 -0.93 -6.65
C CYS A 57 -1.71 0.27 -5.91
N ASP A 58 -2.63 0.03 -4.99
CA ASP A 58 -3.16 1.06 -4.10
C ASP A 58 -2.34 1.13 -2.82
N MET A 59 -1.94 2.34 -2.43
CA MET A 59 -1.29 2.61 -1.15
C MET A 59 -2.07 3.67 -0.39
N THR A 60 -2.28 3.46 0.91
CA THR A 60 -3.17 4.32 1.70
C THR A 60 -2.64 4.59 3.10
N ASN A 61 -2.87 5.80 3.61
CA ASN A 61 -2.85 6.13 5.03
C ASN A 61 -4.13 6.92 5.34
N GLY A 62 -5.10 6.30 6.02
CA GLY A 62 -6.43 6.89 6.21
C GLY A 62 -7.10 7.29 4.90
N GLU A 63 -7.43 8.58 4.76
CA GLU A 63 -8.01 9.15 3.55
C GLU A 63 -6.98 9.52 2.48
N PHE A 64 -5.68 9.59 2.82
CA PHE A 64 -4.62 9.81 1.86
C PHE A 64 -4.42 8.54 1.02
N LYS A 65 -4.82 8.60 -0.25
CA LYS A 65 -4.87 7.46 -1.17
C LYS A 65 -4.10 7.79 -2.44
N VAL A 66 -3.21 6.88 -2.84
CA VAL A 66 -2.53 6.91 -4.13
C VAL A 66 -2.65 5.56 -4.82
N GLN A 67 -2.73 5.60 -6.14
CA GLN A 67 -2.79 4.42 -6.98
C GLN A 67 -1.67 4.49 -8.01
N PHE A 68 -0.81 3.47 -8.01
CA PHE A 68 0.17 3.24 -9.05
C PHE A 68 -0.43 2.36 -10.15
N ARG A 69 -0.06 2.65 -11.40
CA ARG A 69 -0.39 1.82 -12.56
C ARG A 69 0.86 1.54 -13.37
N SER A 70 1.06 0.26 -13.69
CA SER A 70 2.07 -0.16 -14.67
C SER A 70 1.55 0.14 -16.07
N ASP A 71 2.03 1.23 -16.67
CA ASP A 71 1.61 1.62 -18.02
C ASP A 71 2.31 0.77 -19.08
N LYS A 72 3.60 0.48 -18.86
CA LYS A 72 4.40 -0.32 -19.78
C LYS A 72 5.55 -1.01 -19.07
N LEU A 73 5.65 -2.32 -19.25
CA LEU A 73 6.79 -3.11 -18.82
C LEU A 73 7.54 -3.62 -20.06
N THR A 74 8.81 -3.26 -20.19
CA THR A 74 9.67 -3.66 -21.32
C THR A 74 10.87 -4.48 -20.84
N ALA A 75 11.75 -4.87 -21.76
CA ALA A 75 13.01 -5.53 -21.40
C ALA A 75 13.99 -4.58 -20.67
N GLN A 76 13.88 -3.27 -20.87
CA GLN A 76 14.83 -2.28 -20.39
C GLN A 76 14.29 -1.39 -19.25
N GLY A 77 12.97 -1.27 -19.12
CA GLY A 77 12.38 -0.35 -18.15
C GLY A 77 10.90 -0.60 -17.84
N LEU A 78 10.45 0.10 -16.81
CA LEU A 78 9.08 0.16 -16.33
C LEU A 78 8.60 1.62 -16.38
N ASP A 79 7.56 1.88 -17.17
CA ASP A 79 6.84 3.14 -17.13
C ASP A 79 5.69 3.00 -16.13
N LEU A 80 5.68 3.89 -15.13
CA LEU A 80 4.74 3.87 -14.03
C LEU A 80 4.05 5.23 -13.92
N SER A 81 2.74 5.22 -13.80
CA SER A 81 1.96 6.40 -13.44
C SER A 81 1.41 6.29 -12.02
N LEU A 82 1.19 7.45 -11.41
CA LEU A 82 0.52 7.60 -10.13
C LEU A 82 -0.67 8.54 -10.29
N LYS A 83 -1.78 8.16 -9.65
CA LYS A 83 -2.93 9.02 -9.39
C LYS A 83 -3.09 9.19 -7.88
N ALA A 84 -3.22 10.42 -7.42
CA ALA A 84 -3.49 10.75 -6.02
C ALA A 84 -4.92 11.28 -5.82
N ALA A 85 -5.44 11.12 -4.60
CA ALA A 85 -6.70 11.76 -4.20
C ALA A 85 -6.55 13.26 -3.86
N PHE A 86 -5.32 13.71 -3.60
CA PHE A 86 -4.98 15.10 -3.26
C PHE A 86 -3.79 15.58 -4.10
N PRO A 87 -3.67 16.90 -4.38
CA PRO A 87 -2.48 17.46 -5.02
C PRO A 87 -1.21 17.11 -4.23
N LEU A 88 -0.18 16.66 -4.95
CA LEU A 88 1.12 16.34 -4.39
C LEU A 88 2.13 17.45 -4.70
N GLU A 89 3.10 17.63 -3.83
CA GLU A 89 4.24 18.54 -4.03
C GLU A 89 5.39 17.85 -4.76
N GLY A 90 5.57 16.55 -4.52
CA GLY A 90 6.61 15.76 -5.14
C GLY A 90 6.47 14.27 -4.84
N VAL A 91 6.98 13.44 -5.75
CA VAL A 91 7.04 11.99 -5.58
C VAL A 91 8.40 11.47 -6.02
N LYS A 92 9.01 10.62 -5.19
CA LYS A 92 10.26 9.94 -5.49
C LYS A 92 10.12 8.45 -5.29
N LEU A 93 10.63 7.69 -6.26
CA LEU A 93 10.54 6.23 -6.28
C LEU A 93 11.93 5.60 -6.41
N SER A 94 12.12 4.43 -5.84
CA SER A 94 13.27 3.59 -6.17
C SER A 94 12.87 2.12 -6.25
N ILE A 95 13.61 1.36 -7.06
CA ILE A 95 13.47 -0.10 -7.15
C ILE A 95 14.77 -0.72 -6.64
N VAL A 96 14.63 -1.70 -5.75
CA VAL A 96 15.73 -2.47 -5.17
C VAL A 96 15.37 -3.96 -5.13
N ASP A 97 16.36 -4.84 -5.10
CA ASP A 97 16.12 -6.28 -5.09
C ASP A 97 16.02 -6.87 -3.68
N SER A 98 16.56 -6.17 -2.67
CA SER A 98 16.43 -6.54 -1.26
C SER A 98 16.20 -5.31 -0.38
N GLN A 99 15.67 -5.52 0.84
CA GLN A 99 15.38 -4.42 1.77
C GLN A 99 16.65 -3.75 2.32
N GLU A 100 17.80 -4.43 2.27
CA GLU A 100 19.08 -3.90 2.74
C GLU A 100 19.79 -3.08 1.67
N GLN A 101 19.39 -3.23 0.40
CA GLN A 101 19.98 -2.49 -0.70
C GLN A 101 19.50 -1.04 -0.71
N ASN A 102 20.39 -0.15 -1.14
CA ASN A 102 20.07 1.25 -1.40
C ASN A 102 20.14 1.53 -2.89
N ALA A 103 19.16 2.27 -3.40
CA ALA A 103 19.15 2.81 -4.75
C ALA A 103 18.82 4.30 -4.69
N GLN A 104 19.39 5.08 -5.60
CA GLN A 104 19.09 6.50 -5.72
C GLN A 104 17.62 6.69 -6.14
N PRO A 105 16.83 7.47 -5.39
CA PRO A 105 15.45 7.75 -5.77
C PRO A 105 15.38 8.57 -7.06
N ILE A 106 14.45 8.20 -7.93
CA ILE A 106 14.11 8.89 -9.16
C ILE A 106 12.85 9.71 -8.90
N GLU A 107 12.90 10.98 -9.28
CA GLU A 107 11.78 11.90 -9.14
C GLU A 107 10.75 11.66 -10.25
N MET A 108 9.47 11.61 -9.87
CA MET A 108 8.37 11.58 -10.83
C MET A 108 8.11 13.00 -11.35
N ALA A 109 7.62 13.11 -12.58
CA ALA A 109 7.15 14.36 -13.14
C ALA A 109 5.62 14.44 -13.05
N SER A 110 5.09 15.58 -12.63
CA SER A 110 3.65 15.83 -12.73
C SER A 110 3.25 15.94 -14.20
N THR A 111 2.14 15.31 -14.56
CA THR A 111 1.63 15.26 -15.95
C THR A 111 0.47 16.21 -16.19
N ASP A 112 0.02 16.92 -15.15
CA ASP A 112 -1.08 17.88 -15.21
C ASP A 112 -0.85 19.09 -14.30
N SER A 113 -1.77 20.06 -14.34
CA SER A 113 -1.70 21.25 -13.49
C SER A 113 -2.32 21.05 -12.10
N THR A 114 -2.95 19.90 -11.85
CA THR A 114 -3.64 19.64 -10.57
C THR A 114 -2.71 19.04 -9.52
N GLY A 115 -1.56 18.51 -9.94
CA GLY A 115 -0.62 17.82 -9.05
C GLY A 115 -1.14 16.46 -8.59
N GLN A 116 -2.23 15.94 -9.17
CA GLN A 116 -2.79 14.63 -8.81
C GLN A 116 -2.32 13.51 -9.74
N HIS A 117 -1.73 13.85 -10.90
CA HIS A 117 -1.25 12.89 -11.87
C HIS A 117 0.26 13.03 -12.09
N TRP A 118 0.96 11.90 -12.01
CA TRP A 118 2.42 11.84 -12.08
C TRP A 118 2.86 10.64 -12.91
N ALA A 119 4.03 10.73 -13.55
CA ALA A 119 4.62 9.65 -14.33
C ALA A 119 6.15 9.59 -14.14
N VAL A 120 6.70 8.40 -14.33
CA VAL A 120 8.15 8.16 -14.30
C VAL A 120 8.51 6.91 -15.10
N SER A 121 9.73 6.90 -15.64
CA SER A 121 10.37 5.70 -16.18
C SER A 121 11.43 5.21 -15.20
N LEU A 122 11.32 3.96 -14.77
CA LEU A 122 12.22 3.31 -13.82
C LEU A 122 12.99 2.17 -14.51
N PRO A 123 14.12 1.73 -13.95
CA PRO A 123 14.72 0.46 -14.33
C PRO A 123 13.72 -0.68 -14.17
N LYS A 124 13.81 -1.67 -15.07
CA LYS A 124 12.99 -2.88 -14.96
C LYS A 124 13.30 -3.60 -13.62
N PRO A 125 12.29 -3.96 -12.80
CA PRO A 125 12.50 -4.84 -11.65
C PRO A 125 13.12 -6.18 -12.10
N THR A 126 14.05 -6.73 -11.31
CA THR A 126 14.70 -8.00 -11.66
C THR A 126 13.76 -9.20 -11.45
N SER A 127 12.84 -9.10 -10.49
CA SER A 127 11.84 -10.13 -10.19
C SER A 127 10.57 -9.51 -9.58
N ALA A 128 9.52 -10.32 -9.39
CA ALA A 128 8.32 -9.91 -8.67
C ALA A 128 8.60 -9.58 -7.19
N GLU A 129 9.69 -10.12 -6.62
CA GLU A 129 10.10 -9.92 -5.23
C GLU A 129 10.93 -8.63 -5.04
N SER A 130 11.36 -7.99 -6.13
CA SER A 130 11.99 -6.66 -6.06
C SER A 130 11.00 -5.67 -5.44
N TRP A 131 11.54 -4.72 -4.68
CA TRP A 131 10.79 -3.75 -3.89
C TRP A 131 10.72 -2.40 -4.60
N LEU A 132 9.51 -1.86 -4.73
CA LEU A 132 9.25 -0.46 -5.02
C LEU A 132 9.18 0.31 -3.70
N ARG A 133 10.05 1.30 -3.53
CA ARG A 133 10.02 2.24 -2.41
C ARG A 133 9.47 3.57 -2.88
N VAL A 134 8.67 4.19 -2.02
CA VAL A 134 7.89 5.38 -2.34
C VAL A 134 8.12 6.41 -1.25
N ALA A 135 8.40 7.65 -1.65
CA ALA A 135 8.30 8.83 -0.81
C ALA A 135 7.46 9.89 -1.54
N ILE A 136 6.43 10.40 -0.89
CA ILE A 136 5.46 11.36 -1.43
C ILE A 136 5.37 12.53 -0.46
N GLN A 137 5.44 13.75 -0.98
CA GLN A 137 5.22 14.97 -0.21
C GLN A 137 3.88 15.59 -0.58
N ALA A 138 3.08 15.95 0.42
CA ALA A 138 1.82 16.66 0.26
C ALA A 138 1.52 17.49 1.52
N GLU A 139 1.12 18.75 1.33
CA GLU A 139 0.83 19.70 2.41
C GLU A 139 1.96 19.76 3.46
N GLY A 140 3.21 19.86 2.98
CA GLY A 140 4.42 19.87 3.83
C GLY A 140 4.62 18.61 4.69
N THR A 141 3.86 17.54 4.44
CA THR A 141 3.95 16.26 5.14
C THR A 141 4.58 15.20 4.26
N LEU A 142 5.42 14.31 4.84
CA LEU A 142 6.04 13.21 4.12
C LEU A 142 5.26 11.89 4.33
N TYR A 143 4.94 11.22 3.24
CA TYR A 143 4.37 9.87 3.24
C TYR A 143 5.35 8.91 2.60
N TYR A 144 5.58 7.76 3.24
CA TYR A 144 6.52 6.76 2.72
C TYR A 144 5.93 5.37 2.76
N GLY A 145 6.35 4.51 1.84
CA GLY A 145 5.92 3.12 1.86
C GLY A 145 6.75 2.26 0.94
N GLU A 146 6.50 0.96 1.02
CA GLU A 146 7.18 -0.02 0.21
C GLU A 146 6.21 -1.15 -0.15
N THR A 147 6.44 -1.75 -1.31
CA THR A 147 5.70 -2.92 -1.76
C THR A 147 6.55 -3.72 -2.74
N GLN A 148 6.24 -5.00 -2.91
CA GLN A 148 6.86 -5.81 -3.93
C GLN A 148 6.29 -5.47 -5.31
N THR A 149 7.04 -5.77 -6.36
CA THR A 149 6.74 -5.35 -7.73
C THR A 149 5.91 -6.38 -8.51
N ALA A 150 5.32 -7.38 -7.86
CA ALA A 150 4.44 -8.35 -8.51
C ALA A 150 3.35 -7.71 -9.40
N PHE A 151 2.78 -6.57 -8.96
CA PHE A 151 1.74 -5.84 -9.70
C PHE A 151 2.17 -5.21 -11.01
N VAL A 152 3.48 -5.05 -11.27
CA VAL A 152 3.96 -4.38 -12.48
C VAL A 152 3.65 -5.19 -13.74
N LYS A 153 3.46 -6.50 -13.59
CA LYS A 153 2.97 -7.36 -14.65
C LYS A 153 1.44 -7.37 -14.59
N TYR A 154 0.79 -7.13 -15.73
CA TYR A 154 -0.65 -7.32 -15.85
C TYR A 154 -0.91 -8.66 -16.54
N GLU A 155 -1.50 -9.60 -15.81
CA GLU A 155 -1.98 -10.87 -16.36
C GLU A 155 -3.46 -11.03 -16.04
N THR A 156 -4.23 -11.43 -17.04
CA THR A 156 -5.63 -11.82 -16.83
C THR A 156 -5.75 -13.33 -16.91
N LEU A 157 -6.76 -13.91 -16.27
CA LEU A 157 -7.09 -15.33 -16.40
C LEU A 157 -7.46 -15.74 -17.85
N PHE A 158 -7.59 -14.77 -18.77
CA PHE A 158 -7.99 -14.97 -20.16
C PHE A 158 -6.80 -14.90 -21.14
N THR A 159 -5.59 -14.68 -20.65
CA THR A 159 -4.37 -14.66 -21.47
C THR A 159 -3.66 -16.01 -21.38
N GLU A 160 -4.19 -17.01 -22.11
CA GLU A 160 -3.45 -18.17 -22.64
C GLU A 160 -3.41 -18.12 -24.17
#